data_AF-A0A7X7QPY0-F1
#
_entry.id   AF-A0A7X7QPY0-F1
#
_cell.length_a   1.000
_cell.length_b   1.000
_cell.length_c   1.000
_cell.angle_alpha   90.00
_cell.angle_beta   90.00
_cell.angle_gamma   90.00
#
_symmetry.space_group_name_H-M   'P 1'
#
loop_
_entity.id
_entity.type
_entity.pdbx_description
1 polymer ?
#
loop_
_entity_poly.entity_id
_entity_poly.type
_entity_poly.pdbx_seq_one_letter_code
_entity_poly.pdbx_strand_id
1 'polypeptide(L)'
;MAREHESTIPSEWLIRQTTSLYRSCGRPDFRALRKVSLFEKLRNERAIRKRSEQLLGQLEPFQGSNPAELSDAEQTALKRILSEYILDLDGRKLFFDKPFLGFFLEQGYMDSAEDFLEQVRREDSGSEAEAVFQAMRNVWIMNSLQLFWGLPLGVTPSVYAYSMLYPYTDNYLDSSEVEPSAKAGFNMRLAKVIRGEAVSADSPHEARVFALLGQIEEQYPRGGFGQIYDSIALIQEAQAAS
;
A
#
# COMPACT_ATOMS: atom_id res chain seq x y z
N MET A 1 -1.58 32.02 -17.42
CA MET A 1 -0.30 32.18 -16.71
C MET A 1 -0.39 31.33 -15.44
N ALA A 2 -0.01 30.06 -15.53
CA ALA A 2 0.13 29.22 -14.35
C ALA A 2 1.35 29.75 -13.58
N ARG A 3 1.17 30.09 -12.29
CA ARG A 3 2.32 30.34 -11.42
C ARG A 3 3.07 29.01 -11.32
N GLU A 4 4.34 28.98 -11.68
CA GLU A 4 5.22 27.87 -11.31
C GLU A 4 5.15 27.77 -9.78
N HIS A 5 4.49 26.73 -9.27
CA HIS A 5 4.51 26.44 -7.86
C HIS A 5 5.89 25.88 -7.58
N GLU A 6 6.74 26.70 -6.96
CA GLU A 6 8.08 26.29 -6.55
C GLU A 6 7.90 25.22 -5.48
N SER A 7 8.12 23.95 -5.86
CA SER A 7 7.94 22.81 -4.96
C SER A 7 8.74 23.04 -3.68
N THR A 8 8.10 22.84 -2.53
CA THR A 8 8.77 22.93 -1.22
C THR A 8 9.71 21.76 -0.96
N ILE A 9 9.63 20.71 -1.80
CA ILE A 9 10.49 19.55 -1.74
C ILE A 9 11.85 19.94 -2.33
N PRO A 10 12.96 19.80 -1.58
CA PRO A 10 14.29 20.15 -2.06
C PRO A 10 14.83 19.04 -3.00
N SER A 11 14.17 18.85 -4.14
CA SER A 11 14.36 17.73 -5.07
C SER A 11 15.79 17.62 -5.56
N GLU A 12 16.43 18.72 -5.94
CA GLU A 12 17.84 18.72 -6.35
C GLU A 12 18.77 18.27 -5.22
N TRP A 13 18.53 18.74 -4.00
CA TRP A 13 19.30 18.31 -2.84
C TRP A 13 19.07 16.83 -2.56
N LEU A 14 17.81 16.35 -2.58
CA LEU A 14 17.47 14.94 -2.37
C LEU A 14 18.11 14.05 -3.43
N ILE A 15 18.02 14.41 -4.71
CA ILE A 15 18.66 13.67 -5.81
C ILE A 15 20.18 13.66 -5.63
N ARG A 16 20.78 14.81 -5.30
CA ARG A 16 22.23 14.90 -5.07
C ARG A 16 22.66 14.05 -3.89
N GLN A 17 21.94 14.11 -2.76
CA GLN A 17 22.24 13.33 -1.56
C GLN A 17 22.04 11.84 -1.81
N THR A 18 20.89 11.42 -2.34
CA THR A 18 20.61 10.01 -2.63
C THR A 18 21.58 9.45 -3.66
N THR A 19 21.91 10.20 -4.71
CA THR A 19 22.92 9.79 -5.71
C THR A 19 24.31 9.72 -5.07
N SER A 20 24.69 10.69 -4.24
CA SER A 20 25.95 10.67 -3.51
C SER A 20 26.02 9.48 -2.57
N LEU A 21 24.97 9.23 -1.80
CA LEU A 21 24.84 8.10 -0.89
C LEU A 21 24.94 6.78 -1.67
N TYR A 22 24.15 6.62 -2.73
CA TYR A 22 24.17 5.45 -3.60
C TYR A 22 25.53 5.20 -4.24
N ARG A 23 26.21 6.25 -4.71
CA ARG A 23 27.57 6.15 -5.28
C ARG A 23 28.63 5.87 -4.20
N SER A 24 28.39 6.33 -2.96
CA SER A 24 29.27 6.09 -1.81
C SER A 24 29.05 4.71 -1.19
N CYS A 25 27.85 4.14 -1.35
CA CYS A 25 27.60 2.74 -1.08
C CYS A 25 28.52 1.96 -2.03
N GLY A 26 29.43 1.17 -1.46
CA GLY A 26 30.18 0.21 -2.25
C GLY A 26 29.22 -0.69 -3.04
N ARG A 27 29.75 -1.42 -4.04
CA ARG A 27 28.96 -2.50 -4.66
C ARG A 27 28.34 -3.34 -3.54
N PRO A 28 27.01 -3.61 -3.57
CA PRO A 28 26.40 -4.37 -2.50
C PRO A 28 27.20 -5.67 -2.32
N ASP A 29 27.71 -5.88 -1.12
CA ASP A 29 28.51 -7.06 -0.85
C ASP A 29 27.60 -8.26 -0.68
N PHE A 30 27.17 -8.80 -1.82
CA PHE A 30 26.40 -10.02 -1.88
C PHE A 30 27.22 -11.26 -1.45
N ARG A 31 28.52 -11.12 -1.12
CA ARG A 31 29.30 -12.23 -0.53
C ARG A 31 28.87 -12.51 0.91
N ALA A 32 28.37 -11.48 1.62
CA ALA A 32 27.81 -11.63 2.96
C ALA A 32 26.41 -12.25 2.95
N LEU A 33 25.69 -12.21 1.81
CA LEU A 33 24.43 -12.93 1.66
C LEU A 33 24.70 -14.41 1.54
N ARG A 34 23.98 -15.20 2.34
CA ARG A 34 24.04 -16.65 2.27
C ARG A 34 23.60 -17.11 0.88
N LYS A 35 24.48 -17.83 0.19
CA LYS A 35 24.11 -18.52 -1.05
C LYS A 35 23.39 -19.82 -0.72
N VAL A 36 22.20 -19.98 -1.28
CA VAL A 36 21.41 -21.21 -1.18
C VAL A 36 21.71 -22.06 -2.40
N SER A 37 21.99 -23.34 -2.20
CA SER A 37 22.19 -24.27 -3.32
C SER A 37 20.90 -24.43 -4.12
N LEU A 38 20.99 -24.75 -5.42
CA LEU A 38 19.79 -25.03 -6.24
C LEU A 38 18.91 -26.13 -5.62
N PHE A 39 19.54 -27.15 -5.03
CA PHE A 39 18.84 -28.23 -4.34
C PHE A 39 18.07 -27.73 -3.12
N GLU A 40 18.71 -26.91 -2.28
CA GLU A 40 18.07 -26.31 -1.10
C GLU A 40 16.95 -25.36 -1.51
N LYS A 41 17.14 -24.56 -2.57
CA LYS A 41 16.08 -23.70 -3.15
C LYS A 41 14.87 -24.54 -3.56
N LEU A 42 15.07 -25.59 -4.36
CA LEU A 42 13.99 -26.48 -4.82
C LEU A 42 13.29 -27.19 -3.65
N ARG A 43 14.04 -27.56 -2.61
CA ARG A 43 13.47 -28.14 -1.38
C ARG A 43 12.59 -27.12 -0.66
N ASN A 44 13.05 -25.89 -0.52
CA ASN A 44 12.31 -24.82 0.13
C ASN A 44 11.03 -24.46 -0.65
N GLU A 45 11.12 -24.34 -1.98
CA GLU A 45 9.95 -24.10 -2.85
C GLU A 45 8.89 -25.21 -2.74
N ARG A 46 9.30 -26.48 -2.68
CA ARG A 46 8.38 -27.59 -2.42
C ARG A 46 7.75 -27.52 -1.03
N ALA A 47 8.53 -27.16 -0.02
CA ALA A 47 8.03 -27.00 1.34
C ALA A 47 7.00 -25.87 1.42
N ILE A 48 7.29 -24.70 0.83
CA ILE A 48 6.37 -23.57 0.73
C ILE A 48 5.08 -24.02 0.04
N ARG A 49 5.19 -24.62 -1.15
CA ARG A 49 4.01 -25.08 -1.91
C ARG A 49 3.13 -26.01 -1.08
N LYS A 50 3.72 -27.02 -0.44
CA LYS A 50 2.99 -27.95 0.42
C LYS A 50 2.27 -27.23 1.57
N ARG A 51 2.91 -26.24 2.20
CA ARG A 51 2.29 -25.48 3.29
C ARG A 51 1.20 -24.55 2.77
N SER A 52 1.37 -23.93 1.61
CA SER A 52 0.33 -23.11 0.97
C SER A 52 -0.89 -23.96 0.60
N GLU A 53 -0.70 -25.17 0.08
CA GLU A 53 -1.80 -26.12 -0.17
C GLU A 53 -2.54 -26.50 1.11
N GLN A 54 -1.81 -26.73 2.21
CA GLN A 54 -2.41 -26.99 3.51
C GLN A 54 -3.19 -25.79 4.06
N LEU A 55 -2.63 -24.59 3.92
CA LEU A 55 -3.33 -23.36 4.27
C LEU A 55 -4.63 -23.24 3.48
N LEU A 56 -4.59 -23.41 2.17
CA LEU A 56 -5.79 -23.35 1.33
C LEU A 56 -6.87 -24.33 1.80
N GLY A 57 -6.50 -25.56 2.15
CA GLY A 57 -7.42 -26.54 2.73
C GLY A 57 -7.98 -26.12 4.10
N GLN A 58 -7.19 -25.45 4.95
CA GLN A 58 -7.69 -24.87 6.21
C GLN A 58 -8.59 -23.66 6.00
N LEU A 59 -8.43 -22.96 4.87
CA LEU A 59 -9.23 -21.80 4.49
C LEU A 59 -10.52 -22.18 3.75
N GLU A 60 -10.66 -23.42 3.24
CA GLU A 60 -11.88 -23.91 2.56
C GLU A 60 -13.19 -23.60 3.30
N PRO A 61 -13.31 -23.76 4.64
CA PRO A 61 -14.54 -23.44 5.36
C PRO A 61 -14.94 -21.97 5.29
N PHE A 62 -14.00 -21.07 5.02
CA PHE A 62 -14.22 -19.63 4.93
C PHE A 62 -14.36 -19.17 3.47
N GLN A 63 -14.15 -20.05 2.48
CA GLN A 63 -14.27 -19.70 1.06
C GLN A 63 -15.74 -19.42 0.70
N GLY A 64 -15.98 -18.36 -0.07
CA GLY A 64 -17.32 -17.95 -0.50
C GLY A 64 -18.17 -17.29 0.59
N SER A 65 -17.72 -17.32 1.85
CA SER A 65 -18.28 -16.47 2.89
C SER A 65 -17.85 -15.03 2.63
N ASN A 66 -18.79 -14.09 2.73
CA ASN A 66 -18.45 -12.69 2.77
C ASN A 66 -17.62 -12.46 4.05
N PRO A 67 -16.37 -11.95 3.99
CA PRO A 67 -15.58 -11.71 5.19
C PRO A 67 -16.25 -10.77 6.20
N ALA A 68 -17.24 -10.00 5.76
CA ALA A 68 -18.07 -9.12 6.58
C ALA A 68 -19.20 -9.85 7.35
N GLU A 69 -19.50 -11.09 6.98
CA GLU A 69 -20.55 -11.93 7.61
C GLU A 69 -19.95 -12.99 8.53
N LEU A 70 -18.61 -13.09 8.58
CA LEU A 70 -17.92 -13.96 9.52
C LEU A 70 -18.17 -13.49 10.95
N SER A 71 -18.62 -14.40 11.79
CA SER A 71 -18.72 -14.19 13.23
C SER A 71 -17.35 -13.89 13.84
N ASP A 72 -17.32 -13.23 15.00
CA ASP A 72 -16.08 -12.95 15.75
C ASP A 72 -15.23 -14.22 15.97
N ALA A 73 -15.91 -15.37 16.18
CA ALA A 73 -15.26 -16.66 16.34
C ALA A 73 -14.57 -17.14 15.04
N GLU A 74 -15.21 -16.94 13.90
CA GLU A 74 -14.65 -17.27 12.59
C GLU A 74 -13.50 -16.35 12.22
N GLN A 75 -13.62 -15.04 12.50
CA GLN A 75 -12.54 -14.08 12.30
C GLN A 75 -11.32 -14.44 13.16
N THR A 76 -11.54 -14.76 14.43
CA THR A 76 -10.48 -15.22 15.34
C THR A 76 -9.83 -16.51 14.83
N ALA A 77 -10.63 -17.46 14.35
CA ALA A 77 -10.12 -18.72 13.80
C ALA A 77 -9.28 -18.48 12.54
N LEU A 78 -9.74 -17.62 11.63
CA LEU A 78 -9.03 -17.24 10.41
C LEU A 78 -7.69 -16.58 10.73
N LYS A 79 -7.70 -15.61 11.65
CA LYS A 79 -6.50 -14.88 12.09
C LYS A 79 -5.48 -15.83 12.72
N ARG A 80 -5.94 -16.82 13.50
CA ARG A 80 -5.11 -17.89 14.06
C ARG A 80 -4.49 -18.75 12.96
N ILE A 81 -5.28 -19.22 11.99
CA ILE A 81 -4.79 -20.04 10.87
C ILE A 81 -3.70 -19.31 10.08
N LEU A 82 -3.93 -18.04 9.74
CA LEU A 82 -2.96 -17.21 9.00
C LEU A 82 -1.68 -16.97 9.82
N SER A 83 -1.82 -16.67 11.11
CA SER A 83 -0.68 -16.46 12.01
C SER A 83 0.16 -17.72 12.18
N GLU A 84 -0.47 -18.88 12.39
CA GLU A 84 0.19 -20.18 12.47
C GLU A 84 0.96 -20.51 11.18
N TYR A 85 0.37 -20.23 10.02
CA TYR A 85 1.03 -20.40 8.73
C TYR A 85 2.27 -19.50 8.60
N ILE A 86 2.15 -18.21 8.90
CA ILE A 86 3.27 -17.25 8.85
C ILE A 86 4.40 -17.70 9.78
N LEU A 87 4.08 -18.09 11.02
CA LEU A 87 5.05 -18.55 12.01
C LEU A 87 5.70 -19.89 11.64
N ASP A 88 4.98 -20.84 11.02
CA ASP A 88 5.57 -22.09 10.52
C ASP A 88 6.59 -21.82 9.40
N LEU A 89 6.26 -20.92 8.47
CA LEU A 89 7.18 -20.55 7.38
C LEU A 89 8.44 -19.84 7.92
N ASP A 90 8.24 -18.91 8.86
CA ASP A 90 9.30 -18.10 9.48
C ASP A 90 10.23 -18.96 10.34
N GLY A 91 9.67 -19.80 11.22
CA GLY A 91 10.42 -20.72 12.07
C GLY A 91 11.21 -21.76 11.28
N ARG A 92 10.70 -22.18 10.11
CA ARG A 92 11.41 -23.06 9.17
C ARG A 92 12.43 -22.34 8.30
N LYS A 93 12.50 -21.00 8.36
CA LYS A 93 13.42 -20.18 7.57
C LYS A 93 13.26 -20.40 6.07
N LEU A 94 12.02 -20.57 5.61
CA LEU A 94 11.74 -20.88 4.20
C LEU A 94 11.94 -19.66 3.29
N PHE A 95 11.69 -18.46 3.81
CA PHE A 95 11.91 -17.20 3.09
C PHE A 95 13.19 -16.49 3.51
N PHE A 96 13.49 -16.48 4.82
CA PHE A 96 14.59 -15.71 5.39
C PHE A 96 15.43 -16.54 6.36
N ASP A 97 16.74 -16.28 6.41
CA ASP A 97 17.68 -17.02 7.25
C ASP A 97 17.47 -16.83 8.77
N LYS A 98 16.80 -15.74 9.12
CA LYS A 98 16.43 -15.39 10.49
C LYS A 98 14.93 -15.22 10.55
N PRO A 99 14.25 -15.86 11.52
CA PRO A 99 12.85 -15.61 11.74
C PRO A 99 12.67 -14.15 12.16
N PHE A 100 11.74 -13.45 11.54
CA PHE A 100 11.38 -12.08 11.91
C PHE A 100 9.90 -11.77 11.70
N LEU A 101 9.15 -12.63 11.01
CA LEU A 101 7.73 -12.37 10.75
C LEU A 101 6.90 -12.38 12.04
N GLY A 102 7.32 -13.17 13.03
CA GLY A 102 6.71 -13.15 14.37
C GLY A 102 6.74 -11.76 15.02
N PHE A 103 7.83 -11.01 14.84
CA PHE A 103 7.93 -9.63 15.35
C PHE A 103 6.84 -8.74 14.75
N PHE A 104 6.60 -8.80 13.44
CA PHE A 104 5.56 -8.01 12.78
C PHE A 104 4.15 -8.39 13.22
N LEU A 105 3.89 -9.68 13.46
CA LEU A 105 2.62 -10.13 14.03
C LEU A 105 2.41 -9.54 15.44
N GLU A 106 3.43 -9.58 16.30
CA GLU A 106 3.40 -9.00 17.64
C GLU A 106 3.20 -7.48 17.65
N GLN A 107 3.64 -6.77 16.59
CA GLN A 107 3.41 -5.33 16.46
C GLN A 107 1.98 -4.95 16.05
N GLY A 108 1.12 -5.91 15.68
CA GLY A 108 -0.28 -5.65 15.31
C GLY A 108 -0.52 -5.44 13.81
N TYR A 109 0.34 -5.95 12.92
CA TYR A 109 0.12 -5.84 11.47
C TYR A 109 -1.17 -6.54 11.00
N MET A 110 -1.58 -7.63 11.67
CA MET A 110 -2.84 -8.30 11.36
C MET A 110 -4.04 -7.45 11.79
N ASP A 111 -3.95 -6.76 12.93
CA ASP A 111 -4.99 -5.84 13.39
C ASP A 111 -5.13 -4.66 12.43
N SER A 112 -4.00 -4.05 12.03
CA SER A 112 -4.04 -2.95 11.05
C SER A 112 -4.57 -3.38 9.68
N ALA A 113 -4.36 -4.63 9.27
CA ALA A 113 -4.93 -5.15 8.03
C ALA A 113 -6.45 -5.34 8.14
N GLU A 114 -6.94 -5.81 9.29
CA GLU A 114 -8.37 -5.94 9.58
C GLU A 114 -9.06 -4.58 9.62
N ASP A 115 -8.51 -3.62 10.37
CA ASP A 115 -9.02 -2.24 10.44
C ASP A 115 -9.16 -1.62 9.05
N PHE A 116 -8.16 -1.83 8.19
CA PHE A 116 -8.20 -1.34 6.80
C PHE A 116 -9.32 -2.01 6.01
N LEU A 117 -9.45 -3.34 6.08
CA LEU A 117 -10.49 -4.08 5.36
C LEU A 117 -11.90 -3.70 5.85
N GLU A 118 -12.08 -3.48 7.14
CA GLU A 118 -13.32 -2.98 7.71
C GLU A 118 -13.65 -1.58 7.20
N GLN A 119 -12.65 -0.69 7.15
CA GLN A 119 -12.85 0.65 6.61
C GLN A 119 -13.20 0.63 5.12
N VAL A 120 -12.52 -0.20 4.32
CA VAL A 120 -12.89 -0.44 2.90
C VAL A 120 -14.33 -0.93 2.79
N ARG A 121 -14.76 -1.90 3.60
CA ARG A 121 -16.16 -2.38 3.56
C ARG A 121 -17.15 -1.29 3.88
N ARG A 122 -16.84 -0.41 4.84
CA ARG A 122 -17.75 0.66 5.27
C ARG A 122 -17.86 1.78 4.23
N GLU A 123 -16.75 2.15 3.60
CA GLU A 123 -16.67 3.33 2.74
C GLU A 123 -16.64 2.99 1.24
N ASP A 124 -16.37 1.74 0.89
CA ASP A 124 -16.02 1.31 -0.47
C ASP A 124 -16.33 -0.18 -0.73
N SER A 125 -17.51 -0.63 -0.30
CA SER A 125 -17.91 -2.06 -0.37
C SER A 125 -17.92 -2.67 -1.77
N GLY A 126 -17.91 -1.83 -2.81
CA GLY A 126 -17.88 -2.25 -4.22
C GLY A 126 -16.48 -2.42 -4.81
N SER A 127 -15.42 -2.14 -4.03
CA SER A 127 -14.03 -2.26 -4.49
C SER A 127 -13.66 -3.70 -4.84
N GLU A 128 -12.95 -3.88 -5.96
CA GLU A 128 -12.42 -5.19 -6.36
C GLU A 128 -11.30 -5.65 -5.42
N ALA A 129 -11.23 -6.95 -5.16
CA ALA A 129 -10.24 -7.52 -4.24
C ALA A 129 -8.79 -7.20 -4.64
N GLU A 130 -8.50 -7.11 -5.94
CA GLU A 130 -7.18 -6.76 -6.45
C GLU A 130 -6.81 -5.30 -6.12
N ALA A 131 -7.74 -4.35 -6.30
CA ALA A 131 -7.56 -2.96 -5.93
C ALA A 131 -7.36 -2.78 -4.41
N VAL A 132 -8.13 -3.52 -3.60
CA VAL A 132 -7.98 -3.53 -2.14
C VAL A 132 -6.61 -4.07 -1.73
N PHE A 133 -6.14 -5.15 -2.37
CA PHE A 133 -4.81 -5.70 -2.11
C PHE A 133 -3.69 -4.76 -2.57
N GLN A 134 -3.87 -4.06 -3.70
CA GLN A 134 -2.96 -3.01 -4.15
C GLN A 134 -2.82 -1.91 -3.10
N ALA A 135 -3.94 -1.43 -2.53
CA ALA A 135 -3.94 -0.45 -1.45
C ALA A 135 -3.31 -0.98 -0.16
N MET A 136 -3.58 -2.23 0.23
CA MET A 136 -3.02 -2.85 1.44
C MET A 136 -1.48 -2.79 1.47
N ARG A 137 -0.82 -2.87 0.31
CA ARG A 137 0.63 -2.71 0.23
C ARG A 137 1.09 -1.34 0.75
N ASN A 138 0.37 -0.27 0.42
CA ASN A 138 0.66 1.07 0.92
C ASN A 138 0.41 1.17 2.44
N VAL A 139 -0.63 0.51 2.95
CA VAL A 139 -0.91 0.42 4.39
C VAL A 139 0.28 -0.22 5.12
N TRP A 140 0.78 -1.35 4.67
CA TRP A 140 1.94 -2.01 5.31
C TRP A 140 3.23 -1.18 5.26
N ILE A 141 3.44 -0.41 4.18
CA ILE A 141 4.57 0.54 4.13
C ILE A 141 4.38 1.64 5.18
N MET A 142 3.18 2.22 5.28
CA MET A 142 2.87 3.24 6.30
C MET A 142 3.00 2.69 7.72
N ASN A 143 2.53 1.47 8.00
CA ASN A 143 2.73 0.80 9.28
C ASN A 143 4.21 0.56 9.59
N SER A 144 5.01 0.21 8.58
CA SER A 144 6.45 0.04 8.75
C SER A 144 7.15 1.36 9.07
N LEU A 145 6.69 2.47 8.49
CA LEU A 145 7.18 3.81 8.83
C LEU A 145 6.74 4.23 10.23
N GLN A 146 5.49 3.95 10.63
CA GLN A 146 5.02 4.17 12.00
C GLN A 146 5.92 3.44 13.00
N LEU A 147 6.16 2.15 12.76
CA LEU A 147 7.02 1.32 13.61
C LEU A 147 8.44 1.87 13.68
N PHE A 148 9.03 2.25 12.54
CA PHE A 148 10.39 2.80 12.46
C PHE A 148 10.52 4.10 13.27
N TRP A 149 9.48 4.92 13.32
CA TRP A 149 9.44 6.16 14.10
C TRP A 149 8.91 5.98 15.53
N GLY A 150 8.64 4.75 15.97
CA GLY A 150 8.11 4.47 17.31
C GLY A 150 6.69 5.00 17.51
N LEU A 151 5.93 5.18 16.44
CA LEU A 151 4.52 5.55 16.46
C LEU A 151 3.64 4.29 16.61
N PRO A 152 2.45 4.42 17.22
CA PRO A 152 1.47 3.33 17.22
C PRO A 152 1.14 2.90 15.79
N LEU A 153 1.09 1.59 15.56
CA LEU A 153 0.53 1.05 14.33
C LEU A 153 -0.96 1.36 14.27
N GLY A 154 -1.42 1.76 13.09
CA GLY A 154 -2.84 1.89 12.82
C GLY A 154 -3.14 2.54 11.49
N VAL A 155 -4.37 2.34 11.05
CA VAL A 155 -4.91 2.91 9.81
C VAL A 155 -5.53 4.26 10.14
N THR A 156 -4.73 5.34 10.08
CA THR A 156 -5.28 6.70 10.22
C THR A 156 -6.09 7.07 8.96
N PRO A 157 -6.99 8.07 9.04
CA PRO A 157 -7.72 8.56 7.86
C PRO A 157 -6.80 8.85 6.66
N SER A 158 -5.66 9.50 6.90
CA SER A 158 -4.66 9.74 5.84
C SER A 158 -4.00 8.48 5.30
N VAL A 159 -3.73 7.46 6.13
CA VAL A 159 -3.13 6.19 5.68
C VAL A 159 -4.12 5.45 4.80
N TYR A 160 -5.39 5.37 5.21
CA TYR A 160 -6.46 4.81 4.39
C TYR A 160 -6.60 5.57 3.08
N ALA A 161 -6.77 6.89 3.15
CA ALA A 161 -7.05 7.72 1.99
C ALA A 161 -5.92 7.70 0.96
N TYR A 162 -4.66 7.83 1.42
CA TYR A 162 -3.49 7.70 0.56
C TYR A 162 -3.41 6.30 -0.07
N SER A 163 -3.67 5.24 0.71
CA SER A 163 -3.58 3.87 0.21
C SER A 163 -4.64 3.58 -0.86
N MET A 164 -5.87 4.07 -0.67
CA MET A 164 -6.97 3.93 -1.62
C MET A 164 -6.86 4.88 -2.82
N LEU A 165 -6.14 6.00 -2.71
CA LEU A 165 -6.00 6.95 -3.82
C LEU A 165 -5.43 6.28 -5.08
N TYR A 166 -4.43 5.42 -4.92
CA TYR A 166 -3.68 4.85 -6.04
C TYR A 166 -4.43 3.81 -6.85
N PRO A 167 -5.16 2.83 -6.26
CA PRO A 167 -6.02 1.98 -7.08
C PRO A 167 -7.04 2.77 -7.89
N TYR A 168 -7.55 3.88 -7.36
CA TYR A 168 -8.47 4.74 -8.11
C TYR A 168 -7.77 5.50 -9.24
N THR A 169 -6.57 6.03 -9.03
CA THR A 169 -5.84 6.74 -10.10
C THR A 169 -5.24 5.79 -11.12
N ASP A 170 -4.50 4.78 -10.65
CA ASP A 170 -3.68 3.89 -11.47
C ASP A 170 -4.56 3.04 -12.38
N ASN A 171 -5.55 2.35 -11.81
CA ASN A 171 -6.41 1.46 -12.59
C ASN A 171 -7.25 2.25 -13.62
N TYR A 172 -7.63 3.48 -13.30
CA TYR A 172 -8.33 4.36 -14.24
C TYR A 172 -7.43 4.81 -15.39
N LEU A 173 -6.18 5.19 -15.09
CA LEU A 173 -5.20 5.62 -16.08
C LEU A 173 -4.69 4.45 -16.94
N ASP A 174 -4.61 3.25 -16.39
CA ASP A 174 -4.17 2.04 -17.09
C ASP A 174 -5.29 1.36 -17.89
N SER A 175 -6.56 1.59 -17.56
CA SER A 175 -7.69 0.94 -18.21
C SER A 175 -7.77 1.27 -19.71
N SER A 176 -7.83 0.25 -20.56
CA SER A 176 -8.09 0.38 -22.00
C SER A 176 -9.54 0.77 -22.31
N GLU A 177 -10.44 0.68 -21.34
CA GLU A 177 -11.86 1.00 -21.50
C GLU A 177 -12.14 2.50 -21.34
N VAL A 178 -11.19 3.26 -20.78
CA VAL A 178 -11.31 4.71 -20.61
C VAL A 178 -10.67 5.43 -21.78
N GLU A 179 -11.46 6.27 -22.45
CA GLU A 179 -11.00 7.07 -23.58
C GLU A 179 -9.84 8.02 -23.19
N PRO A 180 -8.83 8.22 -24.06
CA PRO A 180 -7.69 9.10 -23.77
C PRO A 180 -8.09 10.54 -23.41
N SER A 181 -9.15 11.07 -24.02
CA SER A 181 -9.67 12.41 -23.72
C SER A 181 -10.27 12.51 -22.32
N ALA A 182 -10.89 11.43 -21.83
CA ALA A 182 -11.41 11.34 -20.47
C ALA A 182 -10.27 11.30 -19.45
N LYS A 183 -9.22 10.51 -19.70
CA LYS A 183 -7.99 10.47 -18.87
C LYS A 183 -7.31 11.85 -18.79
N ALA A 184 -7.22 12.56 -19.91
CA ALA A 184 -6.66 13.91 -19.94
C ALA A 184 -7.50 14.91 -19.13
N GLY A 185 -8.84 14.84 -19.26
CA GLY A 185 -9.76 15.65 -18.46
C GLY A 185 -9.66 15.37 -16.96
N PHE A 186 -9.61 14.08 -16.60
CA PHE A 186 -9.41 13.60 -15.23
C PHE A 186 -8.11 14.15 -14.64
N ASN A 187 -6.97 13.93 -15.31
CA ASN A 187 -5.66 14.40 -14.85
C ASN A 187 -5.62 15.93 -14.70
N MET A 188 -6.22 16.67 -15.63
CA MET A 188 -6.30 18.13 -15.53
C MET A 188 -7.06 18.58 -14.28
N ARG A 189 -8.23 17.97 -14.00
CA ARG A 189 -9.04 18.32 -12.83
C ARG A 189 -8.37 17.86 -11.53
N LEU A 190 -7.85 16.63 -11.49
CA LEU A 190 -7.13 16.09 -10.35
C LEU A 190 -5.92 16.97 -9.99
N ALA A 191 -5.13 17.41 -10.96
CA ALA A 191 -3.99 18.30 -10.71
C ALA A 191 -4.41 19.64 -10.09
N LYS A 192 -5.58 20.19 -10.46
CA LYS A 192 -6.14 21.39 -9.84
C LYS A 192 -6.56 21.14 -8.39
N VAL A 193 -7.23 20.02 -8.12
CA VAL A 193 -7.62 19.63 -6.74
C VAL A 193 -6.40 19.37 -5.86
N ILE A 194 -5.36 18.71 -6.38
CA ILE A 194 -4.10 18.51 -5.66
C ILE A 194 -3.43 19.86 -5.34
N ARG A 195 -3.60 20.89 -6.18
CA ARG A 195 -3.13 22.27 -5.89
C ARG A 195 -4.04 23.07 -4.96
N GLY A 196 -5.15 22.49 -4.48
CA GLY A 196 -6.10 23.15 -3.60
C GLY A 196 -7.10 24.05 -4.32
N GLU A 197 -7.24 23.94 -5.64
CA GLU A 197 -8.30 24.64 -6.38
C GLU A 197 -9.65 23.94 -6.18
N ALA A 198 -10.72 24.73 -6.00
CA ALA A 198 -12.08 24.21 -5.92
C ALA A 198 -12.58 23.79 -7.31
N VAL A 199 -12.67 22.48 -7.55
CA VAL A 199 -13.12 21.89 -8.82
C VAL A 199 -14.24 20.90 -8.54
N SER A 200 -15.35 21.02 -9.27
CA SER A 200 -16.43 20.03 -9.23
C SER A 200 -16.00 18.75 -9.93
N ALA A 201 -16.36 17.60 -9.36
CA ALA A 201 -16.16 16.31 -10.00
C ALA A 201 -17.14 16.13 -11.17
N ASP A 202 -16.64 15.60 -12.29
CA ASP A 202 -17.44 15.32 -13.48
C ASP A 202 -18.02 13.88 -13.47
N SER A 203 -17.58 13.04 -12.52
CA SER A 203 -18.06 11.66 -12.37
C SER A 203 -18.05 11.17 -10.91
N PRO A 204 -18.77 10.10 -10.57
CA PRO A 204 -18.68 9.47 -9.25
C PRO A 204 -17.26 8.99 -8.90
N HIS A 205 -16.51 8.52 -9.90
CA HIS A 205 -15.11 8.12 -9.74
C HIS A 205 -14.23 9.31 -9.31
N GLU A 206 -14.37 10.45 -9.99
CA GLU A 206 -13.66 11.69 -9.60
C GLU A 206 -14.08 12.18 -8.22
N ALA A 207 -15.37 12.14 -7.91
CA ALA A 207 -15.86 12.55 -6.60
C ALA A 207 -15.23 11.72 -5.48
N ARG A 208 -15.03 10.41 -5.72
CA ARG A 208 -14.34 9.52 -4.77
C ARG A 208 -12.87 9.89 -4.62
N VAL A 209 -12.14 10.08 -5.73
CA VAL A 209 -10.73 10.51 -5.69
C VAL A 209 -10.57 11.84 -4.94
N PHE A 210 -11.45 12.81 -5.19
CA PHE A 210 -11.40 14.11 -4.52
C PHE A 210 -11.75 14.01 -3.03
N ALA A 211 -12.68 13.14 -2.66
CA ALA A 211 -12.99 12.86 -1.26
C ALA A 211 -11.81 12.23 -0.51
N LEU A 212 -11.04 11.32 -1.13
CA LEU A 212 -9.82 10.76 -0.52
C LEU A 212 -8.77 11.85 -0.30
N LEU A 213 -8.56 12.75 -1.28
CA LEU A 213 -7.69 13.92 -1.08
C LEU A 213 -8.18 14.83 0.05
N GLY A 214 -9.49 15.03 0.16
CA GLY A 214 -10.11 15.76 1.26
C GLY A 214 -9.84 15.12 2.63
N GLN A 215 -9.93 13.80 2.75
CA GLN A 215 -9.60 13.08 3.99
C GLN A 215 -8.13 13.26 4.40
N ILE A 216 -7.21 13.30 3.43
CA ILE A 216 -5.80 13.63 3.71
C ILE A 216 -5.69 15.07 4.24
N GLU A 217 -6.44 16.01 3.66
CA GLU A 217 -6.44 17.43 4.02
C GLU A 217 -7.06 17.76 5.37
N GLU A 218 -8.07 17.00 5.78
CA GLU A 218 -8.63 17.08 7.12
C GLU A 218 -7.59 16.75 8.21
N GLN A 219 -6.72 15.76 7.96
CA GLN A 219 -5.67 15.38 8.91
C GLN A 219 -4.40 16.23 8.75
N TYR A 220 -4.07 16.62 7.52
CA TYR A 220 -2.87 17.40 7.20
C TYR A 220 -3.20 18.63 6.35
N PRO A 221 -3.60 19.75 6.98
CA PRO A 221 -3.97 20.96 6.27
C PRO A 221 -2.80 21.55 5.44
N ARG A 222 -3.09 21.98 4.22
CA ARG A 222 -2.09 22.51 3.26
C ARG A 222 -1.21 23.61 3.82
N GLY A 223 -1.75 24.48 4.67
CA GLY A 223 -1.02 25.60 5.26
C GLY A 223 0.17 25.18 6.14
N GLY A 224 0.17 23.95 6.67
CA GLY A 224 1.29 23.40 7.46
C GLY A 224 1.98 22.20 6.84
N PHE A 225 1.37 21.57 5.82
CA PHE A 225 1.82 20.30 5.24
C PHE A 225 1.86 20.34 3.69
N GLY A 226 2.16 21.49 3.09
CA GLY A 226 2.21 21.68 1.63
C GLY A 226 3.04 20.61 0.89
N GLN A 227 4.14 20.17 1.49
CA GLN A 227 5.03 19.12 0.96
C GLN A 227 4.34 17.77 0.72
N ILE A 228 3.25 17.46 1.43
CA ILE A 228 2.47 16.23 1.19
C ILE A 228 1.79 16.33 -0.18
N TYR A 229 1.20 17.48 -0.47
CA TYR A 229 0.49 17.73 -1.73
C TYR A 229 1.46 17.91 -2.90
N ASP A 230 2.63 18.50 -2.65
CA ASP A 230 3.72 18.52 -3.63
C ASP A 230 4.13 17.08 -3.98
N SER A 231 4.25 16.19 -2.99
CA SER A 231 4.58 14.79 -3.22
C SER A 231 3.50 14.06 -4.01
N ILE A 232 2.23 14.28 -3.69
CA ILE A 232 1.10 13.68 -4.43
C ILE A 232 1.07 14.21 -5.87
N ALA A 233 1.31 15.51 -6.07
CA ALA A 233 1.39 16.12 -7.40
C ALA A 233 2.50 15.49 -8.25
N LEU A 234 3.71 15.33 -7.69
CA LEU A 234 4.83 14.71 -8.40
C LEU A 234 4.54 13.27 -8.82
N ILE A 235 3.86 12.49 -7.97
CA ILE A 235 3.46 11.12 -8.31
C ILE A 235 2.41 11.13 -9.43
N GLN A 236 1.42 12.03 -9.34
CA GLN A 236 0.38 12.18 -10.37
C GLN A 236 0.97 12.62 -11.73
N GLU A 237 1.93 13.53 -11.73
CA GLU A 237 2.64 13.97 -12.94
C GLU A 237 3.41 12.82 -13.59
N ALA A 238 4.08 11.99 -12.79
CA ALA A 238 4.79 10.81 -13.29
C ALA A 238 3.83 9.77 -13.90
N GLN A 239 2.68 9.55 -13.29
CA GLN A 239 1.63 8.66 -13.81
C GLN A 239 1.06 9.19 -15.13
N ALA A 240 0.80 10.49 -15.23
CA ALA A 240 0.27 11.11 -16.45
C ALA A 240 1.26 11.13 -17.62
N ALA A 241 2.57 10.99 -17.34
CA ALA A 241 3.63 10.97 -18.35
C ALA A 241 4.03 9.55 -18.81
N SER A 242 3.49 8.51 -18.16
CA SER A 242 3.75 7.09 -18.47
C SER A 242 2.83 6.58 -19.57
#